data_AF-A0A4P9Y5F1-F1
#
_entry.id   AF-A0A4P9Y5F1-F1
#
_cell.length_a   1.000
_cell.length_b   1.000
_cell.length_c   1.000
_cell.angle_alpha   90.00
_cell.angle_beta   90.00
_cell.angle_gamma   90.00
#
_symmetry.space_group_name_H-M   'P 1'
#
loop_
_entity.id
_entity.type
_entity.pdbx_description
1 polymer ?
#
loop_
_entity_poly.entity_id
_entity_poly.type
_entity_poly.pdbx_seq_one_letter_code
_entity_poly.pdbx_strand_id
1 'polypeptide(L)'
;MSGLPGTIQVLSPSREGAERVMQDMLQARGEEPTLRKGQQRVPWTLKTKYYTARVEVKLGSWREEEEEAEAVVLALEPSQTSDYSDFLKEAEAFFQDRQPDIRVLAWYGADEEKKDGSSKEMEDMSTWCIEHEVELVPMKVEEEEEEEQDNEPEWKGRRGKDRVVEVLECHVWSSAVMVSKSKGVTKDKGEAEEDGFGEFQSTEKEFRDDLDDRLHRLSLPDEDEEGGEMEGMDMEHAFAQLLSFKDNWEDLSKDERRKRADQIAESFVDMLEDEDEDGEE
;
A
#
# COMPACT_ATOMS: atom_id res chain seq x y z
N MET A 1 -21.83 16.00 -14.64
CA MET A 1 -21.88 16.72 -13.36
C MET A 1 -20.58 16.38 -12.66
N SER A 2 -19.66 17.33 -12.48
CA SER A 2 -18.46 17.06 -11.69
C SER A 2 -18.89 17.02 -10.23
N GLY A 3 -18.67 15.90 -9.55
CA GLY A 3 -18.88 15.77 -8.10
C GLY A 3 -18.03 16.78 -7.32
N LEU A 4 -18.35 16.93 -6.03
CA LEU A 4 -17.50 17.67 -5.11
C LEU A 4 -16.12 17.00 -5.06
N PRO A 5 -15.03 17.78 -4.85
CA PRO A 5 -13.73 17.18 -4.60
C PRO A 5 -13.79 16.34 -3.31
N GLY A 6 -13.00 15.27 -3.26
CA GLY A 6 -12.76 14.57 -2.00
C GLY A 6 -11.91 15.42 -1.07
N THR A 7 -11.98 15.16 0.23
CA THR A 7 -11.32 16.00 1.23
C THR A 7 -10.25 15.23 2.00
N ILE A 8 -9.05 15.80 2.06
CA ILE A 8 -7.94 15.36 2.91
C ILE A 8 -7.77 16.38 4.03
N GLN A 9 -7.91 15.96 5.27
CA GLN A 9 -7.71 16.81 6.44
C GLN A 9 -6.36 16.53 7.09
N VAL A 10 -5.55 17.59 7.23
CA VAL A 10 -4.23 17.52 7.87
C VAL A 10 -4.34 18.09 9.29
N LEU A 11 -3.89 17.32 10.27
CA LEU A 11 -3.94 17.67 11.69
C LEU A 11 -2.58 17.46 12.36
N SER A 12 -2.23 18.37 13.25
CA SER A 12 -0.98 18.29 14.02
C SER A 12 -1.13 19.10 15.32
N PRO A 13 -0.38 18.80 16.38
CA PRO A 13 -0.35 19.61 17.60
C PRO A 13 0.05 21.07 17.35
N SER A 14 0.85 21.33 16.31
CA SER A 14 1.27 22.67 15.90
C SER A 14 0.80 22.97 14.48
N ARG A 15 0.64 24.27 14.18
CA ARG A 15 0.29 24.69 12.82
C ARG A 15 1.44 24.42 11.85
N GLU A 16 2.67 24.63 12.32
CA GLU A 16 3.90 24.43 11.57
C GLU A 16 4.07 22.96 11.15
N GLY A 17 3.76 22.01 12.03
CA GLY A 17 3.78 20.58 11.72
C GLY A 17 2.75 20.18 10.67
N ALA A 18 1.53 20.75 10.74
CA ALA A 18 0.51 20.53 9.72
C ALA A 18 0.88 21.15 8.36
N GLU A 19 1.43 22.37 8.35
CA GLU A 19 1.91 23.03 7.13
C GLU A 19 3.07 22.25 6.49
N ARG A 20 3.98 21.70 7.30
CA ARG A 20 5.11 20.88 6.86
C ARG A 20 4.65 19.60 6.16
N VAL A 21 3.82 18.77 6.80
CA VAL A 21 3.36 17.52 6.16
C VAL A 21 2.53 17.80 4.91
N MET A 22 1.71 18.85 4.93
CA MET A 22 0.95 19.27 3.75
C MET A 22 1.90 19.62 2.61
N GLN A 23 2.98 20.34 2.90
CA GLN A 23 3.99 20.68 1.91
C GLN A 23 4.73 19.43 1.40
N ASP A 24 5.15 18.53 2.29
CA ASP A 24 5.84 17.28 1.92
C ASP A 24 4.99 16.41 0.98
N MET A 25 3.70 16.25 1.30
CA MET A 25 2.75 15.52 0.46
C MET A 25 2.62 16.12 -0.94
N LEU A 26 2.48 17.44 -1.01
CA LEU A 26 2.30 18.14 -2.28
C LEU A 26 3.56 18.12 -3.14
N GLN A 27 4.74 18.06 -2.51
CA GLN A 27 6.04 18.04 -3.19
C GLN A 27 6.56 16.64 -3.52
N ALA A 28 5.94 15.57 -2.99
CA ALA A 28 6.39 14.18 -3.19
C ALA A 28 6.54 13.79 -4.68
N ARG A 29 5.76 14.38 -5.59
CA ARG A 29 5.80 14.07 -7.03
C ARG A 29 6.48 15.15 -7.89
N GLY A 30 7.13 16.15 -7.29
CA GLY A 30 7.94 17.16 -7.97
C GLY A 30 7.16 18.22 -8.78
N GLU A 31 5.98 17.89 -9.30
CA GLU A 31 5.11 18.80 -10.04
C GLU A 31 3.67 18.68 -9.52
N GLU A 32 3.21 19.72 -8.79
CA GLU A 32 1.84 20.03 -8.33
C GLU A 32 1.85 20.62 -6.88
N PRO A 33 0.77 21.30 -6.44
CA PRO A 33 0.80 22.69 -5.96
C PRO A 33 1.67 22.92 -4.72
N THR A 34 2.49 23.98 -4.73
CA THR A 34 3.19 24.45 -3.52
C THR A 34 2.24 25.17 -2.58
N LEU A 35 2.33 24.86 -1.27
CA LEU A 35 1.60 25.59 -0.23
C LEU A 35 2.08 27.05 -0.16
N ARG A 36 1.16 28.01 -0.33
CA ARG A 36 1.49 29.43 -0.11
C ARG A 36 1.40 29.77 1.37
N LYS A 37 2.23 30.70 1.85
CA LYS A 37 2.20 31.15 3.25
C LYS A 37 0.80 31.58 3.69
N GLY A 38 0.28 30.95 4.74
CA GLY A 38 -1.04 31.23 5.30
C GLY A 38 -2.21 30.63 4.53
N GLN A 39 -1.97 29.88 3.44
CA GLN A 39 -2.99 29.13 2.74
C GLN A 39 -3.44 27.94 3.59
N GLN A 40 -4.75 27.78 3.76
CA GLN A 40 -5.32 26.69 4.57
C GLN A 40 -5.88 25.54 3.72
N ARG A 41 -6.18 25.79 2.45
CA ARG A 41 -6.79 24.83 1.53
C ARG A 41 -6.05 24.85 0.21
N VAL A 42 -5.70 23.67 -0.30
CA VAL A 42 -4.96 23.50 -1.56
C VAL A 42 -5.70 22.47 -2.42
N PRO A 43 -6.24 22.88 -3.59
CA PRO A 43 -6.79 21.92 -4.53
C PRO A 43 -5.67 21.10 -5.16
N TRP A 44 -5.82 19.79 -5.18
CA TRP A 44 -4.82 18.85 -5.70
C TRP A 44 -5.48 17.79 -6.58
N THR A 45 -4.73 17.27 -7.55
CA THR A 45 -5.22 16.23 -8.46
C THR A 45 -4.38 14.98 -8.31
N LEU A 46 -4.95 13.96 -7.69
CA LEU A 46 -4.32 12.65 -7.62
C LEU A 46 -4.44 11.97 -8.98
N LYS A 47 -3.31 11.50 -9.53
CA LYS A 47 -3.25 10.80 -10.81
C LYS A 47 -2.61 9.44 -10.61
N THR A 48 -3.36 8.39 -10.92
CA THR A 48 -2.85 7.02 -10.94
C THR A 48 -2.94 6.47 -12.36
N LYS A 49 -2.38 5.27 -12.60
CA LYS A 49 -2.57 4.55 -13.87
C LYS A 49 -4.03 4.17 -14.14
N TYR A 50 -4.90 4.23 -13.13
CA TYR A 50 -6.28 3.75 -13.21
C TYR A 50 -7.31 4.87 -13.17
N TYR A 51 -7.04 5.95 -12.45
CA TYR A 51 -8.00 7.04 -12.28
C TYR A 51 -7.30 8.39 -12.09
N THR A 52 -8.06 9.47 -12.23
CA THR A 52 -7.71 10.80 -11.76
C THR A 52 -8.78 11.27 -10.79
N ALA A 53 -8.40 11.80 -9.63
CA ALA A 53 -9.31 12.30 -8.62
C ALA A 53 -8.98 13.75 -8.26
N ARG A 54 -10.02 14.56 -8.04
CA ARG A 54 -9.88 15.91 -7.51
C ARG A 54 -10.04 15.87 -6.01
N VAL A 55 -9.03 16.33 -5.29
CA VAL A 55 -9.06 16.41 -3.85
C VAL A 55 -8.75 17.82 -3.38
N GLU A 56 -9.21 18.17 -2.18
CA GLU A 56 -8.78 19.37 -1.48
C GLU A 56 -8.05 18.95 -0.22
N VAL A 57 -6.79 19.36 -0.11
CA VAL A 57 -6.01 19.20 1.12
C VAL A 57 -6.27 20.42 1.98
N LYS A 58 -6.69 20.23 3.23
CA LYS A 58 -6.97 21.33 4.17
C LYS A 58 -6.20 21.16 5.47
N LEU A 59 -5.65 22.26 5.98
CA LEU A 59 -5.21 22.38 7.36
C LEU A 59 -6.46 22.47 8.23
N GLY A 60 -6.69 21.45 9.05
CA GLY A 60 -7.93 21.35 9.82
C GLY A 60 -7.76 21.63 11.31
N SER A 61 -8.88 21.54 12.01
CA SER A 61 -8.94 21.35 13.45
C SER A 61 -9.98 20.28 13.78
N TRP A 62 -9.92 19.72 14.99
CA TRP A 62 -10.85 18.68 15.45
C TRP A 62 -12.33 19.11 15.43
N ARG A 63 -12.61 20.42 15.40
CA ARG A 63 -13.94 21.00 15.59
C ARG A 63 -14.59 21.55 14.32
N GLU A 64 -13.94 21.42 13.16
CA GLU A 64 -14.52 21.90 11.92
C GLU A 64 -15.64 20.97 11.45
N GLU A 65 -16.88 21.50 11.37
CA GLU A 65 -18.10 20.76 11.02
C GLU A 65 -18.40 20.74 9.51
N GLU A 66 -17.58 21.39 8.68
CA GLU A 66 -18.03 21.79 7.33
C GLU A 66 -18.05 20.65 6.30
N GLU A 67 -17.11 19.69 6.34
CA GLU A 67 -16.99 18.63 5.32
C GLU A 67 -16.43 17.34 5.93
N GLU A 68 -17.10 16.21 5.70
CA GLU A 68 -16.61 14.87 6.02
C GLU A 68 -15.33 14.61 5.20
N ALA A 69 -14.21 14.43 5.90
CA ALA A 69 -12.95 14.11 5.27
C ALA A 69 -12.90 12.61 4.94
N GLU A 70 -12.65 12.26 3.67
CA GLU A 70 -12.41 10.88 3.27
C GLU A 70 -11.05 10.39 3.81
N ALA A 71 -10.10 11.30 3.97
CA ALA A 71 -8.77 11.00 4.48
C ALA A 71 -8.34 11.96 5.59
N VAL A 72 -7.64 11.42 6.59
CA VAL A 72 -6.98 12.19 7.63
C VAL A 72 -5.49 11.86 7.65
N VAL A 73 -4.66 12.89 7.64
CA VAL A 73 -3.22 12.81 7.82
C VAL A 73 -2.86 13.52 9.12
N LEU A 74 -2.39 12.74 10.09
CA LEU A 74 -1.83 13.24 11.34
C LEU A 74 -0.33 13.49 11.15
N ALA A 75 0.19 14.61 11.65
CA ALA A 75 1.63 14.87 11.71
C ALA A 75 2.09 15.04 13.15
N LEU A 76 3.05 14.21 13.55
CA LEU A 76 3.68 14.25 14.85
C LEU A 76 5.19 14.43 14.73
N GLU A 77 5.71 15.34 15.53
CA GLU A 77 7.14 15.60 15.65
C GLU A 77 7.49 15.62 17.16
N PRO A 78 8.35 14.69 17.64
CA PRO A 78 8.71 14.62 19.05
C PRO A 78 9.40 15.88 19.58
N SER A 79 10.08 16.64 18.71
CA SER A 79 10.73 17.90 19.08
C SER A 79 9.73 19.00 19.48
N GLN A 80 8.47 18.88 19.04
CA GLN A 80 7.44 19.92 19.21
C GLN A 80 6.55 19.70 20.44
N THR A 81 6.46 18.48 20.96
CA THR A 81 5.69 18.20 22.18
C THR A 81 6.34 17.08 23.00
N SER A 82 6.44 17.28 24.31
CA SER A 82 6.91 16.26 25.25
C SER A 82 5.89 15.14 25.49
N ASP A 83 4.63 15.34 25.10
CA ASP A 83 3.53 14.38 25.24
C ASP A 83 2.53 14.56 24.09
N TYR A 84 2.30 13.49 23.32
CA TYR A 84 1.33 13.44 22.23
C TYR A 84 0.05 12.68 22.60
N SER A 85 -0.08 12.21 23.84
CA SER A 85 -1.20 11.37 24.28
C SER A 85 -2.56 12.06 24.15
N ASP A 86 -2.66 13.34 24.49
CA ASP A 86 -3.91 14.08 24.37
C ASP A 86 -4.31 14.28 22.91
N PHE A 87 -3.34 14.52 22.02
CA PHE A 87 -3.58 14.60 20.57
C PHE A 87 -4.06 13.26 20.01
N LEU A 88 -3.47 12.13 20.43
CA LEU A 88 -3.90 10.80 20.00
C LEU A 88 -5.31 10.45 20.53
N LYS A 89 -5.67 10.85 21.76
CA LYS A 89 -7.04 10.68 22.28
C LYS A 89 -8.05 11.51 21.48
N GLU A 90 -7.68 12.73 21.09
CA GLU A 90 -8.51 13.56 20.21
C GLU A 90 -8.66 12.93 18.82
N ALA A 91 -7.58 12.35 18.28
CA ALA A 91 -7.61 11.60 17.03
C ALA A 91 -8.55 10.39 17.11
N GLU A 92 -8.45 9.59 18.18
CA GLU A 92 -9.32 8.44 18.42
C GLU A 92 -10.79 8.86 18.47
N ALA A 93 -11.12 9.89 19.26
CA ALA A 93 -12.48 10.40 19.35
C ALA A 93 -12.99 10.90 17.98
N PHE A 94 -12.14 11.56 17.20
CA PHE A 94 -12.47 11.99 15.84
C PHE A 94 -12.71 10.81 14.90
N PHE A 95 -11.89 9.76 14.96
CA PHE A 95 -12.06 8.55 14.14
C PHE A 95 -13.33 7.79 14.48
N GLN A 96 -13.71 7.74 15.77
CA GLN A 96 -14.97 7.12 16.20
C GLN A 96 -16.20 7.89 15.72
N ASP A 97 -16.14 9.22 15.68
CA ASP A 97 -17.25 10.08 15.25
C ASP A 97 -17.37 10.17 13.71
N ARG A 98 -16.24 10.37 13.03
CA ARG A 98 -16.20 10.71 11.59
C ARG A 98 -15.91 9.53 10.68
N GLN A 99 -15.26 8.49 11.18
CA GLN A 99 -14.92 7.27 10.43
C GLN A 99 -14.29 7.55 9.04
N PRO A 100 -13.19 8.31 8.95
CA PRO A 100 -12.53 8.53 7.67
C PRO A 100 -12.03 7.19 7.10
N ASP A 101 -12.11 7.06 5.77
CA ASP A 101 -11.70 5.86 5.02
C ASP A 101 -10.19 5.64 5.08
N ILE A 102 -9.42 6.73 5.09
CA ILE A 102 -7.95 6.70 5.14
C ILE A 102 -7.46 7.41 6.40
N ARG A 103 -6.55 6.76 7.12
CA ARG A 103 -5.87 7.31 8.30
C ARG A 103 -4.38 7.10 8.16
N VAL A 104 -3.62 8.19 8.16
CA VAL A 104 -2.16 8.16 8.07
C VAL A 104 -1.57 8.94 9.23
N LEU A 105 -0.51 8.41 9.83
CA LEU A 105 0.35 9.13 10.77
C LEU A 105 1.73 9.33 10.17
N ALA A 106 2.02 10.57 9.79
CA ALA A 106 3.34 11.04 9.40
C ALA A 106 4.18 11.33 10.66
N TRP A 107 5.18 10.48 10.91
CA TRP A 107 6.02 10.52 12.11
C TRP A 107 7.41 11.09 11.82
N TYR A 108 7.69 12.31 12.25
CA TYR A 108 8.98 12.99 12.07
C TYR A 108 10.00 12.67 13.18
N GLY A 109 9.72 11.68 14.02
CA GLY A 109 10.63 11.25 15.09
C GLY A 109 11.63 10.17 14.68
N ALA A 110 11.64 9.77 13.40
CA ALA A 110 12.52 8.75 12.87
C ALA A 110 13.92 9.33 12.60
N ASP A 111 14.66 9.59 13.67
CA ASP A 111 16.07 9.99 13.57
C ASP A 111 16.97 8.75 13.62
N GLU A 112 17.67 8.47 12.52
CA GLU A 112 18.53 7.29 12.35
C GLU A 112 19.78 7.35 13.26
N GLU A 113 20.12 8.51 13.83
CA GLU A 113 21.29 8.66 14.70
C GLU A 113 21.13 8.04 16.10
N LYS A 114 19.90 7.73 16.53
CA LYS A 114 19.67 6.91 17.73
C LYS A 114 19.93 5.44 17.39
N LYS A 115 21.21 5.08 17.30
CA LYS A 115 21.75 3.71 17.09
C LYS A 115 21.39 2.67 18.15
N ASP A 116 20.53 2.99 19.09
CA ASP A 116 20.00 2.02 20.05
C ASP A 116 18.58 1.66 19.61
N GLY A 117 18.35 0.37 19.39
CA GLY A 117 17.16 -0.16 18.73
C GLY A 117 15.85 0.46 19.23
N SER A 118 14.93 0.66 18.29
CA SER A 118 13.51 1.00 18.50
C SER A 118 13.26 1.80 19.79
N SER A 119 13.34 3.14 19.72
CA SER A 119 12.93 3.95 20.86
C SER A 119 11.53 3.52 21.30
N LYS A 120 11.29 3.31 22.60
CA LYS A 120 9.98 2.94 23.16
C LYS A 120 8.81 3.74 22.55
N GLU A 121 9.04 5.02 22.26
CA GLU A 121 8.10 5.92 21.59
C GLU A 121 7.61 5.38 20.23
N MET A 122 8.49 4.77 19.43
CA MET A 122 8.17 4.17 18.15
C MET A 122 7.38 2.86 18.30
N GLU A 123 7.68 2.06 19.32
CA GLU A 123 6.90 0.83 19.62
C GLU A 123 5.49 1.18 20.10
N ASP A 124 5.39 2.14 21.02
CA ASP A 124 4.12 2.66 21.52
C ASP A 124 3.30 3.25 20.36
N MET A 125 3.95 3.98 19.44
CA MET A 125 3.29 4.55 18.27
C MET A 125 2.85 3.48 17.26
N SER A 126 3.71 2.51 16.97
CA SER A 126 3.38 1.41 16.08
C SER A 126 2.19 0.61 16.61
N THR A 127 2.17 0.34 17.91
CA THR A 127 1.05 -0.36 18.57
C THR A 127 -0.24 0.43 18.44
N TRP A 128 -0.20 1.73 18.76
CA TRP A 128 -1.37 2.60 18.64
C TRP A 128 -1.90 2.66 17.20
N CYS A 129 -1.02 2.77 16.21
CA CYS A 129 -1.38 2.78 14.80
C CYS A 129 -2.07 1.49 14.35
N ILE A 130 -1.55 0.33 14.77
CA ILE A 130 -2.18 -0.97 14.48
C ILE A 130 -3.58 -1.06 15.09
N GLU A 131 -3.72 -0.68 16.37
CA GLU A 131 -5.00 -0.74 17.10
C GLU A 131 -6.09 0.15 16.48
N HIS A 132 -5.71 1.24 15.81
CA HIS A 132 -6.62 2.26 15.28
C HIS A 132 -6.72 2.26 13.74
N GLU A 133 -6.12 1.26 13.09
CA GLU A 133 -6.07 1.12 11.63
C GLU A 133 -5.47 2.36 10.95
N VAL A 134 -4.39 2.89 11.52
CA VAL A 134 -3.65 4.05 11.03
C VAL A 134 -2.35 3.57 10.39
N GLU A 135 -2.10 3.99 9.16
CA GLU A 135 -0.80 3.74 8.51
C GLU A 135 0.28 4.61 9.15
N LEU A 136 1.25 4.00 9.83
CA LEU A 136 2.43 4.69 10.35
C LEU A 136 3.46 4.91 9.23
N VAL A 137 3.78 6.17 8.93
CA VAL A 137 4.78 6.54 7.94
C VAL A 137 5.92 7.31 8.60
N PRO A 138 7.09 6.68 8.78
CA PRO A 138 8.30 7.38 9.22
C PRO A 138 8.72 8.44 8.20
N MET A 139 8.85 9.68 8.66
CA MET A 139 9.25 10.84 7.86
C MET A 139 10.67 11.25 8.26
N LYS A 140 11.53 11.49 7.27
CA LYS A 140 12.86 12.05 7.51
C LYS A 140 12.73 13.55 7.78
N VAL A 141 13.45 14.05 8.79
CA VAL A 141 13.68 15.48 8.94
C VAL A 141 14.80 15.83 7.99
N GLU A 142 14.50 16.60 6.93
CA GLU A 142 15.52 17.03 5.97
C GLU A 142 16.52 17.96 6.68
N GLU A 143 17.56 17.40 7.29
CA GLU A 143 18.84 18.07 7.49
C GLU A 143 19.60 17.91 6.17
N GLU A 144 19.84 19.04 5.48
CA GLU A 144 20.67 19.23 4.29
C GLU A 144 20.88 18.02 3.37
N GLU A 145 20.21 18.07 2.20
CA GLU A 145 20.38 17.22 1.01
C GLU A 145 21.79 16.58 0.87
N GLU A 146 21.99 15.39 1.45
CA GLU A 146 22.85 14.41 0.82
C GLU A 146 22.00 13.75 -0.27
N GLU A 147 22.27 14.12 -1.52
CA GLU A 147 21.81 13.43 -2.72
C GLU A 147 22.34 11.99 -2.72
N GLU A 148 21.86 11.14 -1.82
CA GLU A 148 21.89 9.70 -2.06
C GLU A 148 20.81 9.45 -3.11
N GLN A 149 21.23 9.48 -4.37
CA GLN A 149 20.57 8.76 -5.46
C GLN A 149 20.59 7.28 -5.09
N ASP A 150 19.72 6.90 -4.15
CA ASP A 150 19.57 5.52 -3.77
C ASP A 150 18.94 4.84 -4.99
N ASN A 151 19.76 4.03 -5.66
CA ASN A 151 19.30 3.03 -6.62
C ASN A 151 18.53 1.93 -5.85
N GLU A 152 17.60 2.31 -4.97
CA GLU A 152 16.70 1.38 -4.33
C GLU A 152 15.70 0.93 -5.39
N PRO A 153 15.63 -0.38 -5.67
CA PRO A 153 14.78 -0.89 -6.72
C PRO A 153 13.31 -0.63 -6.38
N GLU A 154 12.48 -0.29 -7.38
CA GLU A 154 11.04 0.06 -7.22
C GLU A 154 10.21 -0.94 -6.39
N TRP A 155 10.68 -2.18 -6.19
CA TRP A 155 10.02 -3.20 -5.37
C TRP A 155 10.21 -2.98 -3.86
N LYS A 156 11.26 -2.27 -3.42
CA LYS A 156 11.37 -1.76 -2.05
C LYS A 156 10.48 -0.54 -1.97
N GLY A 157 9.26 -0.73 -1.48
CA GLY A 157 8.19 0.26 -1.49
C GLY A 157 8.60 1.67 -1.07
N ARG A 158 7.82 2.65 -1.54
CA ARG A 158 8.04 4.08 -1.28
C ARG A 158 8.09 4.36 0.22
N ARG A 159 8.90 5.35 0.63
CA ARG A 159 9.09 5.75 2.05
C ARG A 159 8.75 7.23 2.25
N GLY A 160 8.58 7.64 3.50
CA GLY A 160 8.36 9.05 3.86
C GLY A 160 7.20 9.69 3.08
N LYS A 161 7.44 10.90 2.54
CA LYS A 161 6.42 11.66 1.79
C LYS A 161 5.81 10.88 0.63
N ASP A 162 6.60 10.05 -0.04
CA ASP A 162 6.12 9.24 -1.16
C ASP A 162 5.17 8.13 -0.75
N ARG A 163 5.37 7.57 0.46
CA ARG A 163 4.48 6.56 1.04
C ARG A 163 3.14 7.15 1.45
N VAL A 164 3.15 8.35 2.04
CA VAL A 164 1.90 9.07 2.36
C VAL A 164 1.04 9.23 1.11
N VAL A 165 1.64 9.70 0.01
CA VAL A 165 0.92 9.88 -1.26
C VAL A 165 0.45 8.55 -1.84
N GLU A 166 1.24 7.49 -1.76
CA GLU A 166 0.84 6.16 -2.22
C GLU A 166 -0.43 5.64 -1.52
N VAL A 167 -0.50 5.78 -0.19
CA VAL A 167 -1.67 5.38 0.59
C VAL A 167 -2.92 6.13 0.12
N LEU A 168 -2.78 7.43 -0.16
CA LEU A 168 -3.87 8.25 -0.72
C LEU A 168 -4.26 7.83 -2.14
N GLU A 169 -3.28 7.43 -2.97
CA GLU A 169 -3.49 6.93 -4.34
C GLU A 169 -4.19 5.54 -4.36
N CYS A 170 -4.03 4.74 -3.31
CA CYS A 170 -4.69 3.43 -3.19
C CYS A 170 -6.19 3.53 -2.92
N HIS A 171 -6.68 4.65 -2.40
CA HIS A 171 -8.09 4.88 -2.16
C HIS A 171 -8.86 5.24 -3.43
N VAL A 172 -10.12 4.80 -3.50
CA VAL A 172 -11.03 5.17 -4.60
C VAL A 172 -11.87 6.36 -4.16
N TRP A 173 -11.38 7.55 -4.48
CA TRP A 173 -12.01 8.82 -4.12
C TRP A 173 -13.41 8.99 -4.70
N SER A 174 -14.29 9.65 -3.96
CA SER A 174 -15.64 10.03 -4.42
C SER A 174 -15.64 10.83 -5.74
N SER A 175 -14.55 11.55 -6.02
CA SER A 175 -14.33 12.36 -7.22
C SER A 175 -13.58 11.64 -8.35
N ALA A 176 -13.26 10.34 -8.19
CA ALA A 176 -12.44 9.59 -9.12
C ALA A 176 -13.09 9.44 -10.51
N VAL A 177 -12.30 9.68 -11.54
CA VAL A 177 -12.64 9.47 -12.95
C VAL A 177 -11.65 8.48 -13.55
N MET A 178 -12.14 7.33 -14.00
CA MET A 178 -11.29 6.26 -14.55
C MET A 178 -10.58 6.71 -15.84
N VAL A 179 -9.30 6.38 -15.93
CA VAL A 179 -8.51 6.56 -17.15
C VAL A 179 -9.01 5.58 -18.20
N SER A 180 -9.71 6.09 -19.20
CA SER A 180 -10.10 5.31 -20.38
C SER A 180 -8.85 5.02 -21.22
N LYS A 181 -8.40 3.77 -21.27
CA LYS A 181 -7.50 3.30 -22.32
C LYS A 181 -8.32 3.15 -23.60
N SER A 182 -8.46 4.23 -24.38
CA SER A 182 -9.00 4.10 -25.73
C SER A 182 -8.06 3.21 -26.55
N LYS A 183 -8.49 1.99 -26.84
CA LYS A 183 -7.92 1.19 -27.93
C LYS A 183 -8.23 1.90 -29.26
N GLY A 184 -7.37 2.84 -29.63
CA GLY A 184 -7.40 3.53 -30.91
C GLY A 184 -6.64 2.74 -31.97
N VAL A 185 -7.33 1.89 -32.71
CA VAL A 185 -6.92 1.53 -34.06
C VAL A 185 -7.05 2.78 -34.92
N THR A 186 -5.93 3.42 -35.24
CA THR A 186 -5.75 4.16 -36.51
C THR A 186 -4.27 4.17 -36.87
N LYS A 187 -3.96 3.43 -37.93
CA LYS A 187 -2.75 3.55 -38.73
C LYS A 187 -2.71 4.98 -39.28
N ASP A 188 -1.78 5.81 -38.86
CA ASP A 188 -1.18 6.78 -39.78
C ASP A 188 0.27 7.08 -39.41
N LYS A 189 1.09 7.23 -40.44
CA LYS A 189 2.54 7.38 -40.39
C LYS A 189 2.93 8.81 -40.03
N GLY A 190 3.90 8.98 -39.15
CA GLY A 190 4.63 10.23 -38.96
C GLY A 190 5.70 10.09 -37.88
N GLU A 191 6.96 10.22 -38.28
CA GLU A 191 8.18 9.98 -37.51
C GLU A 191 8.41 11.04 -36.41
N ALA A 192 8.85 10.59 -35.22
CA ALA A 192 9.81 11.27 -34.35
C ALA A 192 10.37 10.27 -33.32
N GLU A 193 11.71 10.14 -33.30
CA GLU A 193 12.54 9.39 -32.34
C GLU A 193 12.34 9.95 -30.92
N GLU A 194 12.00 9.15 -29.91
CA GLU A 194 12.83 8.23 -29.10
C GLU A 194 13.43 8.95 -27.87
N ASP A 195 12.73 8.80 -26.72
CA ASP A 195 13.35 8.80 -25.39
C ASP A 195 12.65 7.69 -24.58
N GLY A 196 13.46 6.77 -24.09
CA GLY A 196 13.07 5.43 -23.67
C GLY A 196 12.35 5.35 -22.34
N PHE A 197 11.21 4.67 -22.34
CA PHE A 197 10.75 3.90 -21.20
C PHE A 197 10.26 2.56 -21.73
N GLY A 198 10.93 1.49 -21.28
CA GLY A 198 10.68 0.13 -21.74
C GLY A 198 9.23 -0.27 -21.53
N GLU A 199 8.57 -0.61 -22.64
CA GLU A 199 7.22 -1.11 -22.70
C GLU A 199 7.15 -2.49 -22.02
N PHE A 200 6.85 -2.54 -20.72
CA PHE A 200 6.43 -3.77 -20.06
C PHE A 200 4.95 -4.03 -20.37
N GLN A 201 4.66 -4.39 -21.63
CA GLN A 201 3.44 -5.10 -21.94
C GLN A 201 3.67 -6.59 -21.67
N SER A 202 3.61 -6.98 -20.40
CA SER A 202 3.32 -8.38 -20.10
C SER A 202 1.81 -8.52 -20.15
N THR A 203 1.32 -9.06 -21.27
CA THR A 203 -0.10 -9.37 -21.35
C THR A 203 -0.40 -10.54 -20.41
N GLU A 204 -1.55 -10.52 -19.73
CA GLU A 204 -2.05 -11.62 -18.88
C GLU A 204 -2.03 -12.99 -19.60
N LYS A 205 -2.02 -12.93 -20.94
CA LYS A 205 -1.84 -14.09 -21.82
C LYS A 205 -0.39 -14.59 -21.87
N GLU A 206 0.61 -13.73 -21.94
CA GLU A 206 2.02 -14.12 -21.90
C GLU A 206 2.44 -14.64 -20.53
N PHE A 207 1.88 -14.10 -19.45
CA PHE A 207 2.09 -14.66 -18.10
C PHE A 207 1.45 -16.05 -17.97
N ARG A 208 0.27 -16.28 -18.56
CA ARG A 208 -0.35 -17.61 -18.64
C ARG A 208 0.44 -18.57 -19.52
N ASP A 209 0.90 -18.12 -20.69
CA ASP A 209 1.65 -18.96 -21.62
C ASP A 209 3.04 -19.33 -21.03
N ASP A 210 3.70 -18.41 -20.31
CA ASP A 210 4.99 -18.68 -19.63
C ASP A 210 4.80 -19.55 -18.37
N LEU A 211 3.66 -19.43 -17.68
CA LEU A 211 3.30 -20.30 -16.56
C LEU A 211 2.94 -21.72 -17.04
N ASP A 212 2.21 -21.87 -18.15
CA ASP A 212 1.92 -23.16 -18.78
C ASP A 212 3.21 -23.86 -19.26
N ASP A 213 4.17 -23.10 -19.82
CA ASP A 213 5.47 -23.63 -20.23
C ASP A 213 6.37 -24.02 -19.04
N ARG A 214 6.16 -23.41 -17.86
CA ARG A 214 6.81 -23.81 -16.60
C ARG A 214 6.10 -25.01 -15.97
N LEU A 215 4.77 -25.09 -16.05
CA LEU A 215 3.96 -26.20 -15.57
C LEU A 215 4.21 -27.48 -16.39
N HIS A 216 4.38 -27.36 -17.71
CA HIS A 216 4.75 -28.49 -18.59
C HIS A 216 6.18 -29.01 -18.35
N ARG A 217 7.08 -28.17 -17.83
CA ARG A 217 8.44 -28.59 -17.45
C ARG A 217 8.48 -29.38 -16.14
N LEU A 218 7.46 -29.24 -15.30
CA LEU A 218 7.23 -30.07 -14.12
C LEU A 218 6.41 -31.30 -14.54
N SER A 219 7.02 -32.17 -15.34
CA SER A 219 6.42 -33.49 -15.60
C SER A 219 6.24 -34.21 -14.27
N LEU A 220 4.97 -34.44 -13.91
CA LEU A 220 4.55 -35.29 -12.81
C LEU A 220 5.15 -36.70 -13.01
N PRO A 221 5.64 -37.37 -11.95
CA PRO A 221 5.83 -38.81 -12.00
C PRO A 221 4.46 -39.50 -12.25
N ASP A 222 4.47 -40.50 -13.14
CA ASP A 222 3.29 -41.26 -13.55
C ASP A 222 2.57 -41.93 -12.35
N GLU A 223 1.24 -42.01 -12.44
CA GLU A 223 0.29 -42.51 -11.42
C GLU A 223 0.34 -44.03 -11.14
N ASP A 224 1.51 -44.67 -11.12
CA ASP A 224 1.63 -46.13 -10.97
C ASP A 224 2.44 -46.60 -9.74
N GLU A 225 2.57 -45.80 -8.67
CA GLU A 225 3.08 -46.29 -7.37
C GLU A 225 2.04 -46.16 -6.24
N GLU A 226 1.37 -47.29 -5.98
CA GLU A 226 0.70 -47.57 -4.71
C GLU A 226 1.70 -47.42 -3.55
N GLY A 227 1.49 -46.40 -2.71
CA GLY A 227 1.96 -46.42 -1.32
C GLY A 227 3.29 -45.75 -1.02
N GLY A 228 3.52 -44.53 -1.52
CA GLY A 228 4.62 -43.66 -1.06
C GLY A 228 4.16 -42.65 -0.03
N GLU A 229 4.78 -42.66 1.15
CA GLU A 229 4.67 -41.62 2.18
C GLU A 229 5.03 -40.25 1.58
N MET A 230 4.13 -39.26 1.72
CA MET A 230 4.38 -37.87 1.31
C MET A 230 5.15 -37.14 2.42
N GLU A 231 6.45 -37.39 2.54
CA GLU A 231 7.35 -36.51 3.30
C GLU A 231 7.95 -35.47 2.34
N GLY A 232 7.78 -34.18 2.65
CA GLY A 232 8.53 -33.08 2.04
C GLY A 232 7.92 -32.42 0.80
N MET A 233 6.60 -32.20 0.74
CA MET A 233 6.05 -31.31 -0.28
C MET A 233 6.41 -29.85 0.01
N ASP A 234 7.13 -29.21 -0.91
CA ASP A 234 7.41 -27.77 -0.87
C ASP A 234 6.10 -26.97 -1.08
N MET A 235 5.97 -25.81 -0.42
CA MET A 235 4.78 -24.95 -0.47
C MET A 235 4.40 -24.58 -1.91
N GLU A 236 5.40 -24.44 -2.80
CA GLU A 236 5.20 -24.18 -4.23
C GLU A 236 4.41 -25.32 -4.92
N HIS A 237 4.57 -26.56 -4.46
CA HIS A 237 3.84 -27.74 -4.95
C HIS A 237 2.39 -27.77 -4.46
N ALA A 238 2.12 -27.40 -3.21
CA ALA A 238 0.76 -27.28 -2.67
C ALA A 238 -0.04 -26.19 -3.41
N PHE A 239 0.61 -25.06 -3.73
CA PHE A 239 0.01 -24.02 -4.55
C PHE A 239 -0.26 -24.47 -5.99
N ALA A 240 0.65 -25.22 -6.61
CA ALA A 240 0.43 -25.80 -7.94
C ALA A 240 -0.77 -26.78 -7.94
N GLN A 241 -0.93 -27.58 -6.88
CA GLN A 241 -2.11 -28.45 -6.71
C GLN A 241 -3.41 -27.66 -6.51
N LEU A 242 -3.38 -26.56 -5.76
CA LEU A 242 -4.55 -25.70 -5.57
C LEU A 242 -5.01 -25.05 -6.88
N LEU A 243 -4.06 -24.61 -7.71
CA LEU A 243 -4.34 -24.00 -9.00
C LEU A 243 -4.90 -25.02 -10.00
N SER A 244 -4.27 -26.19 -10.10
CA SER A 244 -4.76 -27.27 -10.97
C SER A 244 -6.12 -27.81 -10.53
N PHE A 245 -6.40 -27.78 -9.23
CA PHE A 245 -7.72 -28.13 -8.69
C PHE A 245 -8.78 -27.09 -9.06
N LYS A 246 -8.43 -25.80 -9.02
CA LYS A 246 -9.35 -24.71 -9.41
C LYS A 246 -9.75 -24.80 -10.88
N ASP A 247 -8.83 -25.18 -11.76
CA ASP A 247 -9.09 -25.30 -13.20
C ASP A 247 -9.98 -26.51 -13.54
N ASN A 248 -9.93 -27.59 -12.75
CA ASN A 248 -10.75 -28.78 -12.93
C ASN A 248 -11.95 -28.86 -11.98
N TRP A 249 -12.21 -27.77 -11.24
CA TRP A 249 -13.24 -27.76 -10.18
C TRP A 249 -14.64 -27.96 -10.75
N GLU A 250 -14.92 -27.45 -11.95
CA GLU A 250 -16.26 -27.52 -12.55
C GLU A 250 -16.68 -28.96 -12.91
N ASP A 251 -15.72 -29.85 -13.18
CA ASP A 251 -15.97 -31.24 -13.60
C ASP A 251 -16.10 -32.23 -12.45
N LEU A 252 -15.72 -31.85 -11.22
CA LEU A 252 -15.77 -32.73 -10.05
C LEU A 252 -17.13 -32.69 -9.35
N SER A 253 -17.55 -33.80 -8.74
CA SER A 253 -18.74 -33.82 -7.89
C SER A 253 -18.52 -33.09 -6.56
N LYS A 254 -19.60 -32.72 -5.87
CA LYS A 254 -19.51 -31.97 -4.59
C LYS A 254 -18.71 -32.72 -3.51
N ASP A 255 -18.82 -34.05 -3.49
CA ASP A 255 -18.11 -34.89 -2.51
C ASP A 255 -16.61 -35.02 -2.86
N GLU A 256 -16.27 -35.08 -4.14
CA GLU A 256 -14.87 -35.09 -4.61
C GLU A 256 -14.19 -33.74 -4.40
N ARG A 257 -14.90 -32.63 -4.65
CA ARG A 257 -14.40 -31.28 -4.35
C ARG A 257 -14.09 -31.11 -2.87
N ARG A 258 -14.97 -31.61 -2.00
CA ARG A 258 -14.77 -31.55 -0.55
C ARG A 258 -13.54 -32.36 -0.15
N LYS A 259 -13.44 -33.61 -0.59
CA LYS A 259 -12.31 -34.49 -0.25
C LYS A 259 -10.98 -33.91 -0.70
N ARG A 260 -10.93 -33.28 -1.88
CA ARG A 260 -9.70 -32.69 -2.43
C ARG A 260 -9.35 -31.35 -1.76
N ALA A 261 -10.35 -30.57 -1.37
CA ALA A 261 -10.14 -29.37 -0.56
C ALA A 261 -9.63 -29.72 0.85
N ASP A 262 -10.18 -30.77 1.47
CA ASP A 262 -9.72 -31.27 2.77
C ASP A 262 -8.25 -31.72 2.69
N GLN A 263 -7.87 -32.44 1.62
CA GLN A 263 -6.50 -32.91 1.41
C GLN A 263 -5.49 -31.78 1.17
N ILE A 264 -5.88 -30.73 0.44
CA ILE A 264 -5.03 -29.54 0.26
C ILE A 264 -4.91 -28.79 1.59
N ALA A 265 -6.01 -28.62 2.33
CA ALA A 265 -5.98 -27.96 3.63
C ALA A 265 -5.09 -28.69 4.63
N GLU A 266 -5.15 -30.02 4.69
CA GLU A 266 -4.26 -30.85 5.52
C GLU A 266 -2.80 -30.64 5.13
N SER A 267 -2.47 -30.59 3.83
CA SER A 267 -1.08 -30.34 3.38
C SER A 267 -0.54 -28.97 3.77
N PHE A 268 -1.38 -27.93 3.83
CA PHE A 268 -0.98 -26.60 4.29
C PHE A 268 -0.80 -26.55 5.81
N VAL A 269 -1.59 -27.32 6.57
CA VAL A 269 -1.49 -27.37 8.03
C VAL A 269 -0.22 -28.11 8.44
N ASP A 270 0.07 -29.25 7.81
CA ASP A 270 1.28 -30.05 8.07
C ASP A 270 2.56 -29.24 7.82
N MET A 271 2.61 -28.48 6.72
CA MET A 271 3.73 -27.59 6.40
C MET A 271 3.90 -26.42 7.39
N LEU A 272 2.82 -25.97 8.03
CA LEU A 272 2.87 -24.90 9.04
C LEU A 272 3.26 -25.46 10.41
N GLU A 273 2.95 -26.72 10.70
CA GLU A 273 3.32 -27.39 11.95
C GLU A 273 4.80 -27.85 11.93
N ASP A 274 5.35 -28.18 10.76
CA ASP A 274 6.76 -28.54 10.58
C ASP A 274 7.74 -27.33 10.75
N GLU A 275 7.28 -26.09 10.60
CA GLU A 275 8.12 -24.89 10.81
C GLU A 275 8.35 -24.56 12.31
N ASP A 276 7.62 -25.20 13.23
CA ASP A 276 7.72 -24.95 14.69
C ASP A 276 8.68 -25.93 15.42
N GLU A 277 9.22 -26.97 14.78
CA GLU A 277 10.12 -27.96 15.44
C GLU A 277 11.63 -27.70 15.32
N ASP A 278 12.09 -26.76 14.47
CA ASP A 278 13.53 -26.47 14.30
C ASP A 278 14.08 -25.39 15.28
N GLY A 279 13.35 -25.09 16.35
CA GLY A 279 13.65 -24.02 17.32
C GLY A 279 14.34 -24.42 18.62
N GLU A 280 14.68 -25.70 18.86
CA GLU A 280 15.41 -26.13 20.06
C GLU A 280 16.60 -27.06 19.75
N GLU A 281 17.77 -26.49 19.45
CA GLU A 281 19.08 -27.01 19.91
C GLU A 281 20.08 -25.88 20.25
#